data_AF-A0A4V2WJ05-F1
#
_entry.id   AF-A0A4V2WJ05-F1
#
_cell.length_a   1.000
_cell.length_b   1.000
_cell.length_c   1.000
_cell.angle_alpha   90.00
_cell.angle_beta   90.00
_cell.angle_gamma   90.00
#
_symmetry.space_group_name_H-M   'P 1'
#
loop_
_entity.id
_entity.type
_entity.pdbx_description
1 polymer ?
#
loop_
_entity_poly.entity_id
_entity_poly.type
_entity_poly.pdbx_seq_one_letter_code
_entity_poly.pdbx_strand_id
1 'polypeptide(L)'
;MDRKYEPLPILTEEQIKCILESDNLDKLIILPLSIGEYHSDWKYAQDICVRLAVYPEPSVRANAILGLAYIARTKRQLEKDVVKPIVLKALRDEKEFQWRIIDAIDDINIFLNWNIEVNVSSE
;
A
#
# COMPACT_ATOMS: atom_id res chain seq x y z
N MET A 1 -14.79 7.45 18.80
CA MET A 1 -14.11 8.28 17.79
C MET A 1 -15.11 8.53 16.67
N ASP A 2 -15.40 9.79 16.40
CA ASP A 2 -16.24 10.16 15.24
C ASP A 2 -15.40 10.00 13.97
N ARG A 3 -15.88 9.17 13.04
CA ARG A 3 -15.21 8.98 11.74
C ARG A 3 -15.44 10.25 10.92
N LYS A 4 -14.36 10.93 10.56
CA LYS A 4 -14.36 12.11 9.69
C LYS A 4 -13.81 11.73 8.33
N TYR A 5 -14.52 12.10 7.27
CA TYR A 5 -14.01 11.97 5.91
C TYR A 5 -13.02 13.10 5.62
N GLU A 6 -11.86 12.74 5.06
CA GLU A 6 -10.88 13.68 4.51
C GLU A 6 -10.40 13.14 3.16
N PRO A 7 -10.31 13.98 2.11
CA PRO A 7 -9.74 13.56 0.84
C PRO A 7 -8.24 13.32 0.99
N LEU A 8 -7.72 12.39 0.20
CA LEU A 8 -6.28 12.17 0.13
C LEU A 8 -5.59 13.42 -0.44
N PRO A 9 -4.44 13.84 0.12
CA PRO A 9 -3.71 14.98 -0.42
C PRO A 9 -3.12 14.62 -1.79
N ILE A 10 -3.00 15.60 -2.68
CA ILE A 10 -2.15 15.51 -3.88
C ILE A 10 -0.78 16.06 -3.50
N LEU A 11 0.27 15.26 -3.67
CA LEU A 11 1.62 15.58 -3.20
C LEU A 11 2.58 15.82 -4.37
N THR A 12 3.45 16.82 -4.25
CA THR A 12 4.61 16.98 -5.14
C THR A 12 5.73 16.03 -4.74
N GLU A 13 6.70 15.78 -5.64
CA GLU A 13 7.86 14.96 -5.32
C GLU A 13 8.68 15.51 -4.14
N GLU A 14 8.79 16.83 -4.00
CA GLU A 14 9.46 17.47 -2.86
C GLU A 14 8.72 17.15 -1.56
N GLN A 15 7.39 17.24 -1.55
CA GLN A 15 6.59 16.91 -0.37
C GLN A 15 6.71 15.43 -0.01
N ILE A 16 6.72 14.54 -1.01
CA ILE A 16 6.94 13.10 -0.82
C ILE A 16 8.30 12.85 -0.17
N LYS A 17 9.38 13.48 -0.68
CA LYS A 17 10.73 13.39 -0.11
C LYS A 17 10.76 13.88 1.34
N CYS A 18 10.20 15.06 1.61
CA CYS A 18 10.12 15.60 2.97
C CYS A 18 9.34 14.68 3.93
N ILE A 19 8.28 14.02 3.48
CA ILE A 19 7.53 13.06 4.32
C ILE A 19 8.39 11.83 4.61
N LEU A 20 9.05 11.28 3.60
CA LEU A 20 9.91 10.09 3.73
C LEU A 20 11.14 10.31 4.62
N GLU A 21 11.61 11.55 4.71
CA GLU A 21 12.72 11.97 5.58
C GLU A 21 12.25 12.39 6.98
N SER A 22 10.94 12.52 7.19
CA SER A 22 10.36 12.87 8.48
C SER A 22 9.95 11.62 9.27
N ASP A 23 10.06 11.68 10.60
CA ASP A 23 9.48 10.69 11.51
C ASP A 23 7.99 10.94 11.79
N ASN A 24 7.29 11.64 10.90
CA ASN A 24 5.88 11.95 11.07
C ASN A 24 5.01 10.76 10.64
N LEU A 25 4.66 9.91 11.60
CA LEU A 25 3.85 8.71 11.37
C LEU A 25 2.50 9.03 10.71
N ASP A 26 1.81 10.09 11.11
CA ASP A 26 0.51 10.47 10.53
C ASP A 26 0.62 10.68 9.01
N LYS A 27 1.68 11.36 8.57
CA LYS A 27 1.95 11.56 7.14
C LYS A 27 2.39 10.28 6.44
N LEU A 28 3.23 9.47 7.09
CA LEU A 28 3.71 8.20 6.53
C LEU A 28 2.57 7.18 6.34
N ILE A 29 1.58 7.18 7.22
CA ILE A 29 0.38 6.32 7.10
C ILE A 29 -0.44 6.71 5.86
N ILE A 30 -0.57 8.01 5.57
CA ILE A 30 -1.39 8.51 4.45
C ILE A 30 -0.64 8.44 3.11
N LEU A 31 0.69 8.57 3.14
CA LEU A 31 1.54 8.70 1.96
C LEU A 31 1.30 7.60 0.90
N PRO A 32 1.30 6.29 1.20
CA PRO A 32 1.06 5.25 0.20
C PRO A 32 -0.28 5.37 -0.51
N LEU A 33 -1.32 5.80 0.22
CA LEU A 33 -2.67 5.94 -0.33
C LEU A 33 -2.73 7.10 -1.31
N SER A 34 -2.14 8.24 -0.92
CA SER A 34 -2.06 9.45 -1.75
C SER A 34 -1.31 9.19 -3.07
N ILE A 35 -0.11 8.61 -2.99
CA ILE A 35 0.69 8.36 -4.20
C ILE A 35 0.07 7.25 -5.07
N GLY A 36 -0.54 6.24 -4.46
CA GLY A 36 -1.18 5.16 -5.20
C GLY A 36 -2.43 5.61 -5.96
N GLU A 37 -3.15 6.59 -5.42
CA GLU A 37 -4.31 7.19 -6.09
C GLU A 37 -3.88 8.17 -7.19
N TYR A 38 -2.98 9.11 -6.87
CA TYR A 38 -2.79 10.32 -7.68
C TYR A 38 -1.49 10.39 -8.47
N HIS A 39 -0.40 9.71 -8.06
CA HIS A 39 0.88 9.90 -8.71
C HIS A 39 0.83 9.42 -10.18
N SER A 40 1.42 10.20 -11.09
CA SER A 40 1.40 9.90 -12.53
C SER A 40 2.37 8.78 -12.89
N ASP A 41 3.55 8.77 -12.26
CA ASP A 41 4.51 7.67 -12.36
C ASP A 41 4.12 6.56 -11.39
N TRP A 42 3.50 5.50 -11.94
CA TRP A 42 3.05 4.33 -11.20
C TRP A 42 4.22 3.54 -10.60
N LYS A 43 5.37 3.54 -11.27
CA LYS A 43 6.55 2.77 -10.86
C LYS A 43 7.24 3.46 -9.69
N TYR A 44 7.36 4.78 -9.72
CA TYR A 44 7.78 5.57 -8.57
C TYR A 44 6.88 5.36 -7.35
N ALA A 45 5.55 5.42 -7.53
CA ALA A 45 4.59 5.17 -6.46
C ALA A 45 4.71 3.74 -5.88
N GLN A 46 4.88 2.73 -6.76
CA GLN A 46 5.11 1.35 -6.35
C GLN A 46 6.36 1.23 -5.50
N ASP A 47 7.48 1.81 -5.93
CA ASP A 47 8.77 1.67 -5.25
C ASP A 47 8.73 2.29 -3.85
N ILE A 48 7.99 3.39 -3.68
CA ILE A 48 7.72 3.95 -2.34
C ILE A 48 6.86 3.01 -1.51
N CYS A 49 5.78 2.46 -2.05
CA CYS A 49 4.94 1.51 -1.32
C CYS A 49 5.75 0.26 -0.90
N VAL A 50 6.60 -0.28 -1.78
CA VAL A 50 7.48 -1.40 -1.46
C VAL A 50 8.46 -1.04 -0.34
N ARG A 51 9.04 0.17 -0.36
CA ARG A 51 9.89 0.66 0.73
C ARG A 51 9.13 0.76 2.06
N LEU A 52 7.88 1.24 2.04
CA LEU A 52 7.07 1.43 3.25
C LEU A 52 6.46 0.11 3.77
N ALA A 53 6.36 -0.93 2.94
CA ALA A 53 5.86 -2.25 3.34
C ALA A 53 6.75 -2.97 4.37
N VAL A 54 7.97 -2.49 4.61
CA VAL A 54 8.89 -3.00 5.65
C VAL A 54 9.12 -2.02 6.80
N TYR A 55 8.32 -0.95 6.88
CA TYR A 55 8.44 0.06 7.93
C TYR A 55 8.11 -0.51 9.33
N PRO A 56 8.71 -0.03 10.44
CA PRO A 56 8.48 -0.61 11.77
C PRO A 56 7.03 -0.54 12.26
N GLU A 57 6.31 0.51 11.90
CA GLU A 57 4.93 0.77 12.31
C GLU A 57 3.92 -0.08 11.48
N PRO A 58 3.13 -0.99 12.10
CA PRO A 58 2.16 -1.85 11.39
C PRO A 58 1.17 -1.12 10.51
N SER A 59 0.68 0.04 10.98
CA SER A 59 -0.29 0.84 10.22
C SER A 59 0.30 1.39 8.90
N VAL A 60 1.59 1.78 8.90
CA VAL A 60 2.31 2.20 7.69
C VAL A 60 2.48 1.03 6.73
N ARG A 61 2.90 -0.14 7.20
CA ARG A 61 3.06 -1.33 6.34
C ARG A 61 1.75 -1.74 5.69
N ALA A 62 0.67 -1.80 6.46
CA ALA A 62 -0.64 -2.19 5.95
C ALA A 62 -1.16 -1.20 4.90
N ASN A 63 -0.95 0.11 5.12
CA ASN A 63 -1.30 1.12 4.13
C ASN A 63 -0.40 1.08 2.90
N ALA A 64 0.86 0.66 3.03
CA ALA A 64 1.73 0.45 1.90
C ALA A 64 1.19 -0.63 0.95
N ILE A 65 0.65 -1.73 1.49
CA ILE A 65 0.00 -2.76 0.69
C ILE A 65 -1.30 -2.25 0.05
N LEU A 66 -2.11 -1.48 0.79
CA LEU A 66 -3.30 -0.83 0.23
C LEU A 66 -2.94 0.18 -0.88
N GLY A 67 -1.82 0.89 -0.76
CA GLY A 67 -1.29 1.77 -1.80
C GLY A 67 -0.99 1.02 -3.10
N LEU A 68 -0.44 -0.19 -3.01
CA LEU A 68 -0.23 -1.07 -4.19
C LEU A 68 -1.57 -1.45 -4.85
N ALA A 69 -2.60 -1.74 -4.06
CA ALA A 69 -3.94 -1.99 -4.60
C ALA A 69 -4.52 -0.74 -5.30
N TYR A 70 -4.26 0.47 -4.80
CA TYR A 70 -4.68 1.70 -5.47
C TYR A 70 -3.97 1.90 -6.80
N ILE A 71 -2.67 1.60 -6.88
CA ILE A 71 -1.93 1.65 -8.15
C ILE A 71 -2.50 0.61 -9.13
N ALA A 72 -2.76 -0.63 -8.66
CA ALA A 72 -3.41 -1.65 -9.47
C ALA A 72 -4.76 -1.17 -10.02
N ARG A 73 -5.60 -0.56 -9.17
CA ARG A 73 -6.92 -0.04 -9.53
C ARG A 73 -6.86 1.12 -10.52
N THR A 74 -6.01 2.12 -10.26
CA THR A 74 -6.01 3.39 -11.00
C THR A 74 -5.11 3.35 -12.24
N LYS A 75 -4.01 2.59 -12.21
CA LYS A 75 -3.00 2.55 -13.27
C LYS A 75 -2.96 1.22 -14.02
N ARG A 76 -3.54 0.15 -13.47
CA ARG A 76 -3.52 -1.21 -14.06
C ARG A 76 -2.10 -1.74 -14.30
N GLN A 77 -1.14 -1.29 -13.48
CA GLN A 77 0.27 -1.64 -13.61
C GLN A 77 0.89 -1.89 -12.25
N LEU A 78 1.60 -3.01 -12.12
CA LEU A 78 2.53 -3.32 -11.04
C LEU A 78 3.54 -4.34 -11.59
N GLU A 79 4.76 -4.33 -11.09
CA GLU A 79 5.73 -5.38 -11.35
C GLU A 79 5.49 -6.58 -10.43
N LYS A 80 4.98 -7.65 -11.03
CA LYS A 80 4.60 -8.86 -10.31
C LYS A 80 5.72 -9.47 -9.50
N ASP A 81 6.92 -9.55 -10.06
CA ASP A 81 8.07 -10.18 -9.41
C ASP A 81 8.60 -9.37 -8.22
N VAL A 82 8.32 -8.06 -8.18
CA VAL A 82 8.63 -7.18 -7.05
C VAL A 82 7.51 -7.22 -6.01
N VAL A 83 6.26 -7.08 -6.45
CA VAL A 83 5.12 -6.87 -5.54
C VAL A 83 4.64 -8.17 -4.90
N LYS A 84 4.53 -9.26 -5.65
CA LYS A 84 3.95 -10.51 -5.14
C LYS A 84 4.67 -11.04 -3.89
N PRO A 85 6.01 -11.06 -3.80
CA PRO A 85 6.71 -11.48 -2.58
C PRO A 85 6.41 -10.58 -1.38
N ILE A 86 6.29 -9.27 -1.59
CA ILE A 86 6.02 -8.28 -0.54
C ILE A 86 4.62 -8.47 0.04
N VAL A 87 3.62 -8.62 -0.83
CA VAL A 87 2.22 -8.83 -0.42
C VAL A 87 2.05 -10.16 0.30
N LEU A 88 2.66 -11.24 -0.21
CA LEU A 88 2.62 -12.55 0.45
C LEU A 88 3.32 -12.54 1.81
N LYS A 89 4.41 -11.76 1.96
CA LYS A 89 5.07 -11.57 3.25
C LYS A 89 4.15 -10.83 4.21
N ALA A 90 3.55 -9.72 3.79
CA ALA A 90 2.60 -8.97 4.60
C ALA A 90 1.42 -9.85 5.04
N LEU A 91 0.89 -10.72 4.18
CA LEU A 91 -0.20 -11.64 4.52
C LEU A 91 0.16 -12.61 5.65
N ARG A 92 1.42 -13.06 5.70
CA ARG A 92 1.89 -13.97 6.75
C ARG A 92 2.19 -13.22 8.06
N ASP A 93 2.89 -12.10 7.94
CA ASP A 93 3.53 -11.43 9.07
C ASP A 93 2.60 -10.43 9.78
N GLU A 94 1.68 -9.79 9.05
CA GLU A 94 0.80 -8.75 9.59
C GLU A 94 -0.45 -9.38 10.22
N LYS A 95 -0.62 -9.19 11.54
CA LYS A 95 -1.74 -9.73 12.31
C LYS A 95 -2.75 -8.66 12.71
N GLU A 96 -2.31 -7.42 12.92
CA GLU A 96 -3.19 -6.35 13.41
C GLU A 96 -4.10 -5.84 12.29
N PHE A 97 -3.55 -5.70 11.09
CA PHE A 97 -4.26 -5.19 9.91
C PHE A 97 -4.44 -6.25 8.82
N GLN A 98 -4.51 -7.53 9.18
CA GLN A 98 -4.60 -8.63 8.22
C GLN A 98 -5.76 -8.47 7.22
N TRP A 99 -6.92 -8.01 7.69
CA TRP A 99 -8.09 -7.73 6.85
C TRP A 99 -7.77 -6.75 5.70
N ARG A 100 -6.97 -5.72 5.96
CA ARG A 100 -6.55 -4.74 4.94
C ARG A 100 -5.63 -5.36 3.90
N ILE A 101 -4.79 -6.31 4.33
CA ILE A 101 -3.91 -7.04 3.42
C ILE A 101 -4.73 -7.93 2.48
N ILE A 102 -5.75 -8.61 3.01
CA ILE A 102 -6.66 -9.46 2.23
C ILE A 102 -7.43 -8.61 1.21
N ASP A 103 -8.04 -7.51 1.64
CA ASP A 103 -8.77 -6.60 0.74
C ASP A 103 -7.87 -6.08 -0.40
N ALA A 104 -6.63 -5.71 -0.07
CA ALA A 104 -5.67 -5.25 -1.06
C ALA A 104 -5.24 -6.36 -2.03
N ILE A 105 -5.13 -7.61 -1.58
CA ILE A 105 -4.86 -8.76 -2.45
C ILE A 105 -6.01 -8.96 -3.44
N ASP A 106 -7.25 -8.90 -2.96
CA ASP A 106 -8.44 -9.07 -3.79
C ASP A 106 -8.50 -7.99 -4.87
N ASP A 107 -8.26 -6.73 -4.51
CA ASP A 107 -8.14 -5.63 -5.48
C ASP A 107 -7.03 -5.90 -6.50
N ILE A 108 -5.82 -6.26 -6.07
CA ILE A 108 -4.71 -6.54 -7.00
C ILE A 108 -5.08 -7.68 -7.95
N ASN A 109 -5.70 -8.76 -7.45
CA ASN A 109 -6.14 -9.88 -8.26
C ASN A 109 -7.19 -9.45 -9.29
N ILE A 110 -8.21 -8.70 -8.87
CA ILE A 110 -9.28 -8.18 -9.74
C ILE A 110 -8.71 -7.25 -10.82
N PHE A 111 -7.88 -6.30 -10.41
CA PHE A 111 -7.48 -5.20 -11.30
C PHE A 111 -6.36 -5.59 -12.27
N LEU A 112 -5.50 -6.56 -11.90
CA LEU A 112 -4.38 -7.02 -12.74
C LEU A 112 -4.54 -8.44 -13.27
N ASN A 113 -5.67 -9.11 -12.96
CA ASN A 113 -5.90 -10.51 -13.29
C ASN A 113 -4.77 -11.41 -12.78
N TRP A 114 -4.32 -11.15 -11.55
CA TRP A 114 -3.34 -11.97 -10.84
C TRP A 114 -4.04 -13.05 -10.03
N ASN A 115 -3.27 -14.08 -9.65
CA ASN A 115 -3.70 -15.16 -8.78
C ASN A 115 -2.76 -15.21 -7.57
N ILE A 116 -2.94 -14.27 -6.65
CA ILE A 116 -2.34 -14.32 -5.31
C ILE A 116 -3.35 -15.02 -4.41
N GLU A 117 -3.03 -16.24 -3.99
CA GLU A 117 -3.91 -17.03 -3.12
C GLU A 117 -3.81 -16.56 -1.67
N VAL A 118 -4.97 -16.39 -1.03
CA VAL A 118 -5.10 -16.09 0.39
C VAL A 118 -5.46 -17.39 1.11
N ASN A 119 -4.44 -18.18 1.47
CA ASN A 119 -4.64 -19.38 2.28
C ASN A 119 -4.61 -18.97 3.76
N VAL A 120 -5.73 -18.51 4.30
CA VAL A 120 -5.86 -18.30 5.74
C VAL A 120 -6.13 -19.67 6.37
N SER A 121 -5.10 -20.29 6.94
CA SER A 121 -5.30 -21.45 7.80
C SER A 121 -6.14 -21.00 8.99
N SER A 122 -7.39 -21.45 9.04
CA SER A 122 -8.24 -21.34 10.22
C SER A 122 -7.69 -22.28 11.29
N GLU A 123 -6.82 -21.75 12.15
CA GLU A 123 -6.50 -22.37 13.45
C GLU A 123 -7.52 -21.94 14.52
#